data_AF-A0A542EQL8-F1
#
_entry.id   AF-A0A542EQL8-F1
#
_cell.length_a   1.000
_cell.length_b   1.000
_cell.length_c   1.000
_cell.angle_alpha   90.00
_cell.angle_beta   90.00
_cell.angle_gamma   90.00
#
_symmetry.space_group_name_H-M   'P 1'
#
loop_
_entity.id
_entity.type
_entity.pdbx_description
1 polymer ?
#
loop_
_entity_poly.entity_id
_entity_poly.type
_entity_poly.pdbx_seq_one_letter_code
_entity_poly.pdbx_strand_id
1 'polypeptide(L)'
;MMPSVEVAALRQLILDCATENGVVVDMIFEDELDMATDQLAECLFALLGADEPVMIVPDLSHFAGNGNPLEARRDFEREGVKILVARNRPPIHQ
;
A
#
# COMPACT_ATOMS: atom_id res chain seq x y z
N MET A 1 -18.47 -11.09 -11.37
CA MET A 1 -17.23 -10.52 -11.93
C MET A 1 -17.37 -9.00 -11.89
N MET A 2 -17.05 -8.39 -10.74
CA MET A 2 -16.97 -6.93 -10.54
C MET A 2 -15.62 -6.46 -9.91
N PRO A 3 -14.45 -7.10 -10.16
CA PRO A 3 -13.19 -6.62 -9.56
C PRO A 3 -12.65 -5.33 -10.22
N SER A 4 -13.01 -5.01 -11.47
CA SER A 4 -12.33 -3.95 -12.22
C SER A 4 -12.59 -2.53 -11.72
N VAL A 5 -13.78 -2.25 -11.19
CA VAL A 5 -14.14 -0.90 -10.74
C VAL A 5 -13.53 -0.59 -9.38
N GLU A 6 -13.51 -1.58 -8.48
CA GLU A 6 -12.92 -1.42 -7.14
C GLU A 6 -11.39 -1.30 -7.24
N VAL A 7 -10.74 -2.14 -8.05
CA VAL A 7 -9.29 -2.05 -8.31
C VAL A 7 -8.94 -0.70 -8.95
N ALA A 8 -9.71 -0.23 -9.94
CA ALA A 8 -9.48 1.09 -10.53
C ALA A 8 -9.63 2.23 -9.52
N ALA A 9 -10.59 2.14 -8.60
CA ALA A 9 -10.78 3.13 -7.53
C ALA A 9 -9.62 3.12 -6.52
N LEU A 10 -9.13 1.94 -6.14
CA LEU A 10 -7.97 1.80 -5.24
C LEU A 10 -6.68 2.32 -5.92
N ARG A 11 -6.50 2.03 -7.20
CA ARG A 11 -5.39 2.56 -8.00
C ARG A 11 -5.42 4.09 -8.03
N GLN A 12 -6.57 4.69 -8.30
CA GLN A 12 -6.71 6.14 -8.30
C GLN A 12 -6.38 6.73 -6.94
N LEU A 13 -6.85 6.10 -5.87
CA LEU A 13 -6.58 6.52 -4.49
C LEU A 13 -5.07 6.48 -4.16
N ILE A 14 -4.32 5.48 -4.64
CA ILE A 14 -2.86 5.43 -4.50
C ILE A 14 -2.21 6.59 -5.24
N LEU A 15 -2.63 6.86 -6.49
CA LEU A 15 -2.08 7.95 -7.31
C LEU A 15 -2.38 9.34 -6.73
N ASP A 16 -3.57 9.53 -6.17
CA ASP A 16 -3.95 10.78 -5.50
C ASP A 16 -3.07 10.99 -4.25
N CYS A 17 -2.91 9.95 -3.43
CA CYS A 17 -2.02 9.99 -2.26
C CYS A 17 -0.57 10.29 -2.64
N ALA A 18 -0.08 9.73 -3.75
CA ALA A 18 1.25 10.01 -4.25
C ALA A 18 1.42 11.49 -4.62
N THR A 19 0.44 12.03 -5.34
CA THR A 19 0.41 13.43 -5.76
C THR A 19 0.39 14.38 -4.57
N GLU A 20 -0.44 14.10 -3.55
CA GLU A 20 -0.53 14.89 -2.32
C GLU A 20 0.77 14.90 -1.50
N ASN A 21 1.56 13.83 -1.58
CA ASN A 21 2.83 13.69 -0.86
C ASN A 21 4.05 14.06 -1.71
N GLY A 22 3.86 14.50 -2.96
CA GLY A 22 4.95 14.87 -3.87
C GLY A 22 5.85 13.71 -4.24
N VAL A 23 5.33 12.48 -4.25
CA VAL A 23 6.07 11.26 -4.62
C VAL A 23 5.65 10.78 -6.02
N VAL A 24 6.60 10.26 -6.78
CA VAL A 24 6.35 9.66 -8.09
C VAL A 24 6.11 8.17 -7.90
N VAL A 25 5.07 7.62 -8.52
CA VAL A 25 4.78 6.18 -8.48
C VAL A 25 5.49 5.49 -9.63
N ASP A 26 6.49 4.67 -9.32
CA ASP A 26 7.22 3.89 -10.34
C ASP A 26 6.43 2.64 -10.76
N MET A 27 5.81 1.95 -9.79
CA MET A 27 5.10 0.69 -10.01
C MET A 27 3.88 0.57 -9.09
N ILE A 28 2.84 -0.12 -9.56
CA ILE A 28 1.65 -0.46 -8.79
C ILE A 28 1.46 -1.97 -8.89
N PHE A 29 1.33 -2.60 -7.72
CA PHE A 29 1.11 -4.02 -7.54
C PHE A 29 -0.35 -4.24 -7.14
N GLU A 30 -1.05 -5.14 -7.82
CA GLU A 30 -2.47 -5.41 -7.63
C GLU A 30 -2.65 -6.87 -7.25
N ASP A 31 -3.18 -7.12 -6.06
CA ASP A 31 -3.41 -8.47 -5.56
C ASP A 31 -4.83 -8.61 -4.99
N GLU A 32 -5.39 -9.81 -5.11
CA GLU A 32 -6.59 -10.18 -4.39
C GLU A 32 -6.17 -10.65 -2.99
N LEU A 33 -6.74 -10.04 -1.94
CA LEU A 33 -6.32 -10.22 -0.54
C LEU A 33 -6.23 -11.69 -0.06
N ASP A 34 -6.90 -12.62 -0.76
CA ASP A 34 -6.88 -14.05 -0.45
C ASP A 34 -5.53 -14.73 -0.75
N MET A 35 -4.64 -14.12 -1.56
CA MET A 35 -3.32 -14.67 -1.96
C MET A 35 -2.16 -13.66 -1.79
N ALA A 36 -2.34 -12.66 -0.93
CA ALA A 36 -1.54 -11.42 -0.80
C ALA A 36 -0.02 -11.55 -0.46
N THR A 37 0.58 -12.74 -0.52
CA THR A 37 2.00 -12.93 -0.15
C THR A 37 2.96 -12.62 -1.29
N ASP A 38 2.58 -12.85 -2.54
CA ASP A 38 3.52 -12.82 -3.66
C ASP A 38 3.74 -11.39 -4.18
N GLN A 39 2.67 -10.61 -4.38
CA GLN A 39 2.78 -9.22 -4.85
C GLN A 39 3.37 -8.29 -3.79
N LEU A 40 3.10 -8.54 -2.50
CA LEU A 40 3.74 -7.77 -1.42
C LEU A 40 5.24 -8.03 -1.39
N ALA A 41 5.68 -9.28 -1.59
CA ALA A 41 7.09 -9.60 -1.68
C ALA A 41 7.74 -8.91 -2.89
N GLU A 42 7.11 -8.93 -4.06
CA GLU A 42 7.60 -8.21 -5.24
C GLU A 42 7.68 -6.70 -5.02
N CYS A 43 6.68 -6.11 -4.35
CA CYS A 43 6.70 -4.71 -3.98
C CYS A 43 7.88 -4.39 -3.04
N LEU A 44 8.16 -5.25 -2.06
CA LEU A 44 9.32 -5.09 -1.17
C LEU A 44 10.64 -5.24 -1.92
N PHE A 45 10.74 -6.19 -2.85
CA PHE A 45 11.93 -6.33 -3.70
C PHE A 45 12.17 -5.10 -4.57
N ALA A 46 11.11 -4.47 -5.08
CA ALA A 46 11.22 -3.23 -5.85
C ALA A 46 11.74 -2.03 -5.05
N LEU A 47 11.55 -2.04 -3.73
CA LEU A 47 12.04 -0.99 -2.84
C LEU A 47 13.53 -1.16 -2.50
N LEU A 48 14.11 -2.34 -2.77
CA LEU A 48 15.53 -2.57 -2.52
C LEU A 48 16.38 -1.73 -3.48
N GLY A 49 17.20 -0.85 -2.91
CA GLY A 49 18.10 0.03 -3.67
C GLY A 49 17.50 1.39 -4.03
N ALA A 50 16.27 1.69 -3.62
CA ALA A 50 15.77 3.07 -3.63
C ALA A 50 16.48 3.89 -2.54
N ASP A 51 16.89 5.12 -2.87
CA ASP A 51 17.50 6.05 -1.89
C ASP A 51 16.50 6.46 -0.79
N GLU A 52 15.22 6.62 -1.16
CA GLU A 52 14.12 6.92 -0.26
C GLU A 52 12.91 6.01 -0.57
N PRO A 53 12.88 4.76 -0.05
CA PRO A 53 11.82 3.81 -0.38
C PRO A 53 10.48 4.25 0.24
N VAL A 54 9.48 4.45 -0.63
CA VAL A 54 8.10 4.79 -0.23
C VAL A 54 7.16 3.71 -0.71
N MET A 55 6.34 3.17 0.19
CA MET A 55 5.24 2.28 -0.13
C MET A 55 3.92 2.97 0.15
N ILE A 56 3.00 2.96 -0.82
CA ILE A 56 1.64 3.48 -0.66
C ILE A 56 0.67 2.31 -0.64
N VAL A 57 -0.10 2.19 0.44
CA VAL A 57 -1.15 1.17 0.57
C VAL A 57 -2.52 1.85 0.69
N PRO A 58 -3.60 1.24 0.16
CA PRO A 58 -4.94 1.79 0.35
C PRO A 58 -5.33 1.87 1.82
N ASP A 59 -5.08 0.79 2.56
CA ASP A 59 -5.30 0.68 4.01
C ASP A 59 -4.32 -0.34 4.62
N LEU A 60 -4.25 -0.39 5.94
CA LEU A 60 -3.34 -1.30 6.64
C LEU A 60 -3.77 -2.77 6.56
N SER A 61 -5.02 -3.08 6.22
CA SER A 61 -5.46 -4.49 6.13
C SER A 61 -4.68 -5.29 5.07
N HIS A 62 -4.03 -4.59 4.13
CA HIS A 62 -3.08 -5.15 3.17
C HIS A 62 -1.84 -5.80 3.83
N PHE A 63 -1.60 -5.56 5.12
CA PHE A 63 -0.55 -6.23 5.90
C PHE A 63 -1.06 -7.37 6.78
N ALA A 64 -2.37 -7.68 6.76
CA ALA A 64 -2.96 -8.69 7.65
C ALA A 64 -2.37 -10.10 7.43
N GLY A 65 -1.85 -10.40 6.23
CA GLY A 65 -1.14 -11.64 5.94
C GLY A 65 0.18 -11.82 6.73
N ASN A 66 0.74 -10.73 7.28
CA ASN A 66 1.98 -10.73 8.06
C ASN A 66 1.75 -10.66 9.58
N GLY A 67 0.52 -10.88 10.04
CA GLY A 67 0.15 -10.75 11.46
C GLY A 67 -0.50 -9.40 11.75
N ASN A 68 -0.05 -8.70 12.79
CA ASN A 68 -0.65 -7.43 13.19
C ASN A 68 -0.27 -6.31 12.20
N PRO A 69 -1.23 -5.70 11.48
CA PRO A 69 -0.93 -4.67 10.49
C PRO A 69 -0.17 -3.45 10.99
N LEU A 70 -0.39 -3.07 12.26
CA LEU A 70 0.30 -1.94 12.87
C LEU A 70 1.76 -2.27 13.19
N GLU A 71 2.03 -3.51 13.58
CA GLU A 71 3.40 -3.99 13.82
C GLU A 71 4.15 -4.11 12.50
N ALA A 72 3.54 -4.71 11.48
CA ALA A 72 4.11 -4.80 10.14
C ALA A 72 4.50 -3.42 9.58
N ARG A 73 3.60 -2.42 9.69
CA ARG A 73 3.92 -1.04 9.32
C ARG A 73 5.15 -0.51 10.07
N ARG A 74 5.20 -0.70 11.40
CA ARG A 74 6.31 -0.22 12.23
C ARG A 74 7.63 -0.90 11.88
N ASP A 75 7.58 -2.18 11.54
CA ASP A 75 8.76 -2.92 11.11
C ASP A 75 9.28 -2.38 9.78
N PHE A 76 8.42 -2.16 8.77
CA PHE A 76 8.84 -1.52 7.52
C PHE A 76 9.41 -0.11 7.72
N GLU A 77 8.77 0.72 8.54
CA GLU A 77 9.26 2.06 8.86
C GLU A 77 10.62 2.02 9.57
N ARG A 78 10.87 1.01 10.42
CA ARG A 78 12.17 0.80 11.08
C ARG A 78 13.26 0.38 10.11
N GLU A 79 12.92 -0.41 9.09
CA GLU A 79 13.82 -0.78 8.00
C GLU A 79 14.04 0.36 6.98
N GLY A 80 13.46 1.54 7.22
CA GLY A 80 13.65 2.74 6.40
C GLY A 80 12.63 2.93 5.29
N VAL A 81 11.61 2.06 5.18
CA VAL A 81 10.54 2.20 4.20
C VAL A 81 9.44 3.10 4.74
N LYS A 82 9.20 4.23 4.08
CA LYS A 82 8.11 5.14 4.44
C LYS A 82 6.78 4.57 3.96
N ILE A 83 5.86 4.29 4.89
CA ILE A 83 4.51 3.80 4.57
C ILE A 83 3.51 4.96 4.52
N LEU A 84 2.89 5.18 3.37
CA LEU A 84 1.77 6.09 3.19
C LEU A 84 0.46 5.29 3.09
N VAL A 85 -0.59 5.76 3.78
CA VAL A 85 -1.91 5.12 3.76
C VAL A 85 -2.90 6.06 3.10
N ALA A 86 -3.45 5.63 1.97
CA ALA A 86 -4.25 6.49 1.11
C ALA A 86 -5.71 6.67 1.61
N ARG A 87 -6.30 5.69 2.29
CA ARG A 87 -7.53 5.88 3.07
C ARG A 87 -7.18 6.17 4.53
N ASN A 88 -7.15 7.45 4.89
CA ASN A 88 -7.25 7.87 6.28
C ASN A 88 -8.51 8.72 6.51
N ARG A 89 -9.69 8.18 6.16
CA ARG A 89 -10.96 8.67 6.72
C ARG A 89 -11.58 7.57 7.57
N PRO A 90 -11.84 7.80 8.87
CA PRO A 90 -12.76 6.95 9.59
C PRO A 90 -14.11 6.95 8.83
N PRO A 91 -14.89 5.86 8.88
CA PRO A 91 -16.24 5.88 8.33
C PRO A 91 -16.96 7.08 8.96
N ILE A 92 -17.42 8.00 8.11
CA ILE A 92 -18.37 9.02 8.55
C ILE A 92 -19.61 8.21 8.88
N HIS A 93 -19.82 7.92 10.17
CA HIS A 93 -21.11 7.44 10.64
C HIS A 93 -22.14 8.51 10.23
N GLN A 94 -22.94 8.19 9.20
CA GLN A 94 -24.20 8.87 8.95
C GLN A 94 -25.26 8.30 9.88
#